data_AF-A0A6A5VNN5-F1
#
_entry.id   AF-A0A6A5VNN5-F1
#
_cell.length_a   1.000
_cell.length_b   1.000
_cell.length_c   1.000
_cell.angle_alpha   90.00
_cell.angle_beta   90.00
_cell.angle_gamma   90.00
#
_symmetry.space_group_name_H-M   'P 1'
#
loop_
_entity.id
_entity.type
_entity.pdbx_description
1 polymer ?
#
loop_
_entity_poly.entity_id
_entity_poly.type
_entity_poly.pdbx_seq_one_letter_code
_entity_poly.pdbx_strand_id
1 'polypeptide(L)'
;MSFSSGASSASDESAGSVPTPPTSTPHSPPESQAHDPQVSHQPPRSPQPNYKTLESLLLASVDLARSSFTRHSTFGINTPTAQYLRLHARVNKFLQKYQAYDFVGKGTYGYVLEIGILMRLAETALGLSHREITRLQCAQVEEQDELQRLGKRCCRDVDYLVFGGRDLDVERLPWNLKSEEASQEA
;
A
#
# COMPACT_ATOMS: atom_id res chain seq x y z
N MET A 1 22.95 -37.96 22.01
CA MET A 1 23.14 -37.64 23.45
C MET A 1 21.96 -36.77 23.84
N SER A 2 20.93 -37.38 24.42
CA SER A 2 20.70 -37.46 25.88
C SER A 2 19.89 -36.26 26.36
N PHE A 3 18.67 -36.59 26.74
CA PHE A 3 17.67 -35.81 27.48
C PHE A 3 18.05 -35.75 28.98
N SER A 4 17.27 -34.95 29.72
CA SER A 4 17.18 -34.82 31.19
C SER A 4 17.93 -33.65 31.82
N SER A 5 17.49 -32.98 32.89
CA SER A 5 16.22 -32.84 33.63
C SER A 5 16.54 -31.94 34.84
N GLY A 6 15.53 -31.34 35.47
CA GLY A 6 15.59 -30.83 36.86
C GLY A 6 15.01 -29.41 36.96
N ALA A 7 13.75 -29.15 37.32
CA ALA A 7 12.85 -29.62 38.40
C ALA A 7 13.02 -28.91 39.75
N SER A 8 11.85 -28.58 40.34
CA SER A 8 11.50 -28.26 41.75
C SER A 8 11.62 -26.80 42.20
N SER A 9 10.75 -26.24 43.06
CA SER A 9 9.48 -26.68 43.69
C SER A 9 8.88 -25.52 44.54
N ALA A 10 7.54 -25.52 44.67
CA ALA A 10 6.67 -25.16 45.83
C ALA A 10 6.72 -23.73 46.45
N SER A 11 5.68 -23.12 47.04
CA SER A 11 4.43 -23.53 47.75
C SER A 11 3.38 -22.39 47.64
N ASP A 12 2.04 -22.59 47.61
CA ASP A 12 1.06 -22.77 48.73
C ASP A 12 1.19 -21.75 49.88
N GLU A 13 0.20 -21.09 50.50
CA GLU A 13 -1.25 -21.28 50.75
C GLU A 13 -1.88 -19.88 51.07
N SER A 14 -3.21 -19.71 51.00
CA SER A 14 -4.05 -19.42 52.19
C SER A 14 -5.42 -18.80 51.84
N ALA A 15 -6.46 -19.37 52.46
CA ALA A 15 -7.88 -19.09 52.28
C ALA A 15 -8.43 -18.10 53.33
N GLY A 16 -9.53 -17.42 53.01
CA GLY A 16 -10.34 -16.67 53.99
C GLY A 16 -11.69 -16.22 53.41
N SER A 17 -12.78 -16.71 53.98
CA SER A 17 -14.18 -16.54 53.56
C SER A 17 -14.97 -15.52 54.42
N VAL A 18 -15.80 -14.66 53.79
CA VAL A 18 -17.27 -14.32 54.00
C VAL A 18 -17.77 -13.86 55.42
N PRO A 19 -18.88 -13.07 55.72
CA PRO A 19 -20.02 -12.46 54.95
C PRO A 19 -20.42 -10.95 55.25
N THR A 20 -21.45 -10.44 54.51
CA THR A 20 -22.31 -9.19 54.59
C THR A 20 -23.28 -9.10 55.82
N PRO A 21 -24.23 -8.12 56.06
CA PRO A 21 -24.85 -6.98 55.28
C PRO A 21 -25.15 -5.68 56.15
N PRO A 22 -26.28 -4.92 56.02
CA PRO A 22 -26.79 -4.00 54.99
C PRO A 22 -26.86 -2.51 55.48
N THR A 23 -27.15 -1.51 54.62
CA THR A 23 -27.92 -0.28 55.00
C THR A 23 -28.34 0.55 53.77
N SER A 24 -29.56 1.08 53.88
CA SER A 24 -30.44 1.75 52.94
C SER A 24 -29.98 3.10 52.36
N THR A 25 -30.60 3.45 51.22
CA THR A 25 -30.66 4.74 50.51
C THR A 25 -30.97 5.98 51.36
N PRO A 26 -30.57 7.19 50.91
CA PRO A 26 -31.59 8.13 50.43
C PRO A 26 -31.22 8.96 49.16
N HIS A 27 -32.28 9.42 48.51
CA HIS A 27 -32.42 10.46 47.48
C HIS A 27 -31.35 11.56 47.37
N SER A 28 -30.90 11.85 46.14
CA SER A 28 -31.15 13.11 45.39
C SER A 28 -30.38 13.11 44.04
N PRO A 29 -30.91 13.74 42.97
CA PRO A 29 -30.28 13.71 41.64
C PRO A 29 -29.30 14.87 41.46
N PRO A 30 -28.17 14.70 40.75
CA PRO A 30 -27.51 15.81 40.12
C PRO A 30 -27.84 15.83 38.62
N GLU A 31 -28.36 16.98 38.22
CA GLU A 31 -28.09 17.69 36.98
C GLU A 31 -27.76 16.88 35.72
N SER A 32 -28.68 17.01 34.75
CA SER A 32 -28.43 17.07 33.31
C SER A 32 -26.97 17.37 32.96
N GLN A 33 -26.15 16.34 32.83
CA GLN A 33 -24.98 16.41 31.97
C GLN A 33 -25.51 16.50 30.55
N ALA A 34 -25.45 17.72 30.01
CA ALA A 34 -25.46 17.94 28.59
C ALA A 34 -24.44 16.97 27.97
N HIS A 35 -24.95 15.92 27.33
CA HIS A 35 -24.16 15.18 26.36
C HIS A 35 -23.85 16.17 25.26
N ASP A 36 -22.66 16.78 25.34
CA ASP A 36 -21.97 17.29 24.17
C ASP A 36 -22.08 16.19 23.10
N PRO A 37 -22.59 16.49 21.90
CA PRO A 37 -22.48 15.54 20.81
C PRO A 37 -20.99 15.36 20.60
N GLN A 38 -20.49 14.19 20.99
CA GLN A 38 -19.14 13.74 20.69
C GLN A 38 -18.99 13.87 19.18
N VAL A 39 -18.41 15.00 18.74
CA VAL A 39 -18.04 15.22 17.35
C VAL A 39 -17.03 14.13 17.09
N SER A 40 -17.50 13.05 16.48
CA SER A 40 -16.65 12.01 15.96
C SER A 40 -15.76 12.71 14.96
N HIS A 41 -14.56 13.09 15.40
CA HIS A 41 -13.47 13.55 14.55
C HIS A 41 -13.01 12.34 13.76
N GLN A 42 -13.88 11.80 12.88
CA GLN A 42 -13.46 10.91 11.84
C GLN A 42 -12.49 11.73 10.99
N PRO A 43 -11.20 11.34 10.92
CA PRO A 43 -10.25 12.09 10.12
C PRO A 43 -10.79 12.19 8.68
N PRO A 44 -10.63 13.34 8.02
CA PRO A 44 -11.13 13.53 6.67
C PRO A 44 -10.60 12.40 5.79
N ARG A 45 -11.52 11.60 5.23
CA ARG A 45 -11.16 10.47 4.38
C ARG A 45 -10.31 11.01 3.24
N SER A 46 -9.09 10.51 3.10
CA SER A 46 -8.23 10.88 1.99
C SER A 46 -8.95 10.60 0.67
N PRO A 47 -8.84 11.50 -0.32
CA PRO A 47 -9.55 11.34 -1.59
C PRO A 47 -9.14 10.02 -2.24
N GLN A 48 -10.11 9.26 -2.74
CA GLN A 48 -9.82 7.98 -3.40
C GLN A 48 -9.02 8.23 -4.69
N PRO A 49 -7.99 7.43 -4.98
CA PRO A 49 -7.24 7.51 -6.23
C PRO A 49 -8.15 7.17 -7.41
N ASN A 50 -7.94 7.89 -8.51
CA ASN A 50 -8.52 7.49 -9.79
C ASN A 50 -7.71 6.29 -10.31
N TYR A 51 -8.25 5.08 -10.17
CA TYR A 51 -7.57 3.84 -10.58
C TYR A 51 -7.38 3.72 -12.09
N LYS A 52 -8.21 4.39 -12.91
CA LYS A 52 -7.96 4.47 -14.36
C LYS A 52 -6.73 5.31 -14.68
N THR A 53 -6.45 6.33 -13.88
CA THR A 53 -5.19 7.06 -13.97
C THR A 53 -4.01 6.17 -13.55
N LEU A 54 -4.15 5.39 -12.47
CA LEU A 54 -3.10 4.47 -12.02
C LEU A 54 -2.79 3.40 -13.09
N GLU A 55 -3.82 2.80 -13.67
CA GLU A 55 -3.75 1.86 -14.79
C GLU A 55 -3.02 2.48 -16.00
N SER A 56 -3.41 3.69 -16.40
CA SER A 56 -2.74 4.42 -17.49
C SER A 56 -1.26 4.71 -17.20
N LEU A 57 -0.91 5.02 -15.94
CA LEU A 57 0.47 5.24 -15.55
C LEU A 57 1.28 3.94 -15.58
N LEU A 58 0.72 2.84 -15.11
CA LEU A 58 1.35 1.53 -15.11
C LEU A 58 1.64 1.06 -16.54
N LEU A 59 0.65 1.12 -17.43
CA LEU A 59 0.82 0.79 -18.86
C LEU A 59 1.90 1.66 -19.52
N ALA A 60 1.83 2.97 -19.32
CA ALA A 60 2.82 3.90 -19.88
C ALA A 60 4.24 3.62 -19.33
N SER A 61 4.36 3.17 -18.09
CA SER A 61 5.64 2.77 -17.49
C SER A 61 6.18 1.48 -18.10
N VAL A 62 5.32 0.49 -18.38
CA VAL A 62 5.72 -0.76 -19.07
C VAL A 62 6.21 -0.45 -20.49
N ASP A 63 5.44 0.33 -21.26
CA ASP A 63 5.80 0.70 -22.63
C ASP A 63 7.12 1.49 -22.68
N LEU A 64 7.29 2.44 -21.76
CA LEU A 64 8.53 3.20 -21.64
C LEU A 64 9.71 2.30 -21.29
N ALA A 65 9.56 1.41 -20.31
CA ALA A 65 10.63 0.50 -19.91
C ALA A 65 11.05 -0.40 -21.08
N ARG A 66 10.09 -1.03 -21.77
CA ARG A 66 10.35 -1.86 -22.96
C ARG A 66 11.07 -1.06 -24.06
N SER A 67 10.51 0.10 -24.41
CA SER A 67 11.06 0.95 -25.48
C SER A 67 12.45 1.50 -25.18
N SER A 68 12.81 1.65 -23.90
CA SER A 68 14.14 2.11 -23.48
C SER A 68 15.25 1.09 -23.77
N PHE A 69 14.93 -0.22 -23.88
CA PHE A 69 15.89 -1.26 -24.25
C PHE A 69 15.89 -1.61 -25.75
N THR A 70 14.86 -1.20 -26.48
CA THR A 70 14.85 -1.30 -27.95
C THR A 70 15.64 -0.14 -28.55
N ARG A 71 16.79 -0.44 -29.19
CA ARG A 71 17.75 0.53 -29.77
C ARG A 71 17.07 1.55 -30.70
N HIS A 72 16.63 2.68 -30.16
CA HIS A 72 16.16 3.82 -30.94
C HIS A 72 16.76 5.13 -30.41
N SER A 73 17.03 6.07 -31.33
CA SER A 73 17.72 7.34 -31.10
C SER A 73 17.25 8.07 -29.82
N THR A 74 18.21 8.50 -29.00
CA THR A 74 17.97 9.12 -27.68
C THR A 74 17.77 10.65 -27.72
N PHE A 75 17.85 11.31 -28.89
CA PHE A 75 17.73 12.77 -29.03
C PHE A 75 16.62 13.23 -30.02
N GLY A 76 15.72 14.17 -29.61
CA GLY A 76 14.49 14.59 -30.34
C GLY A 76 13.20 14.78 -29.48
N ILE A 77 12.11 15.29 -30.09
CA ILE A 77 10.82 15.63 -29.41
C ILE A 77 9.97 14.40 -29.02
N ASN A 78 10.29 13.22 -29.56
CA ASN A 78 9.66 11.94 -29.22
C ASN A 78 10.67 10.91 -28.71
N THR A 79 11.72 11.38 -28.03
CA THR A 79 12.70 10.46 -27.46
C THR A 79 12.16 9.72 -26.26
N PRO A 80 12.70 8.52 -25.99
CA PRO A 80 12.50 7.84 -24.72
C PRO A 80 12.77 8.74 -23.51
N THR A 81 13.79 9.62 -23.58
CA THR A 81 14.09 10.61 -22.52
C THR A 81 12.95 11.62 -22.32
N ALA A 82 12.40 12.20 -23.38
CA ALA A 82 11.30 13.16 -23.27
C ALA A 82 10.00 12.48 -22.79
N GLN A 83 9.78 11.22 -23.14
CA GLN A 83 8.66 10.42 -22.64
C GLN A 83 8.84 10.10 -21.15
N TYR A 84 10.03 9.69 -20.74
CA TYR A 84 10.39 9.46 -19.34
C TYR A 84 10.15 10.69 -18.47
N LEU A 85 10.61 11.88 -18.89
CA LEU A 85 10.42 13.12 -18.11
C LEU A 85 8.94 13.47 -17.93
N ARG A 86 8.14 13.33 -18.99
CA ARG A 86 6.69 13.56 -18.93
C ARG A 86 5.99 12.55 -18.02
N LEU A 87 6.37 11.29 -18.10
CA LEU A 87 5.80 10.24 -17.25
C LEU A 87 6.18 10.43 -15.78
N HIS A 88 7.45 10.75 -15.50
CA HIS A 88 7.95 11.06 -14.15
C HIS A 88 7.16 12.18 -13.48
N ALA A 89 6.91 13.28 -14.21
CA ALA A 89 6.09 14.38 -13.70
C ALA A 89 4.64 13.95 -13.41
N ARG A 90 4.03 13.13 -14.27
CA ARG A 90 2.66 12.62 -14.07
C ARG A 90 2.56 11.67 -12.88
N VAL A 91 3.51 10.75 -12.73
CA VAL A 91 3.60 9.82 -11.59
C VAL A 91 3.75 10.61 -10.29
N ASN A 92 4.69 11.56 -10.24
CA ASN A 92 4.88 12.38 -9.04
C ASN A 92 3.64 13.22 -8.70
N LYS A 93 2.99 13.82 -9.70
CA LYS A 93 1.73 14.55 -9.47
C LYS A 93 0.64 13.64 -8.90
N PHE A 94 0.53 12.41 -9.39
CA PHE A 94 -0.42 11.42 -8.86
C PHE A 94 -0.08 11.05 -7.41
N LEU A 95 1.17 10.68 -7.12
CA LEU A 95 1.58 10.25 -5.78
C LEU A 95 1.52 11.38 -4.76
N GLN A 96 1.86 12.62 -5.14
CA GLN A 96 1.71 13.80 -4.28
C GLN A 96 0.23 14.05 -3.94
N LYS A 97 -0.66 13.93 -4.93
CA LYS A 97 -2.10 14.11 -4.71
C LYS A 97 -2.69 13.07 -3.75
N TYR A 98 -2.15 11.86 -3.76
CA TYR A 98 -2.65 10.72 -2.98
C TYR A 98 -1.66 10.27 -1.89
N GLN A 99 -0.78 11.15 -1.43
CA GLN A 99 0.30 10.78 -0.50
C GLN A 99 -0.24 10.23 0.84
N ALA A 100 -1.39 10.74 1.30
CA ALA A 100 -2.09 10.31 2.50
C ALA A 100 -3.11 9.18 2.25
N TYR A 101 -3.14 8.61 1.05
CA TYR A 101 -4.01 7.48 0.75
C TYR A 101 -3.34 6.17 1.19
N ASP A 102 -4.10 5.32 1.87
CA ASP A 102 -3.64 4.01 2.31
C ASP A 102 -3.68 3.01 1.14
N PHE A 103 -2.61 2.98 0.34
CA PHE A 103 -2.46 2.01 -0.75
C PHE A 103 -2.22 0.58 -0.24
N VAL A 104 -1.65 0.42 0.97
CA VAL A 104 -1.29 -0.88 1.56
C VAL A 104 -2.55 -1.60 2.00
N GLY A 105 -3.37 -0.98 2.85
CA GLY A 105 -4.65 -1.55 3.31
C GLY A 105 -5.67 -1.74 2.19
N LYS A 106 -5.43 -1.12 1.01
CA LYS A 106 -6.24 -1.30 -0.19
C LYS A 106 -5.69 -2.34 -1.17
N GLY A 107 -4.55 -2.96 -0.86
CA GLY A 107 -3.91 -3.95 -1.73
C GLY A 107 -3.44 -3.41 -3.08
N THR A 108 -3.23 -2.09 -3.18
CA THR A 108 -2.85 -1.43 -4.45
C THR A 108 -1.43 -0.88 -4.43
N TYR A 109 -0.73 -1.01 -3.30
CA TYR A 109 0.66 -0.57 -3.14
C TYR A 109 1.63 -1.29 -4.08
N GLY A 110 1.37 -2.56 -4.41
CA GLY A 110 2.18 -3.32 -5.37
C GLY A 110 2.28 -2.65 -6.74
N TYR A 111 1.18 -2.14 -7.27
CA TYR A 111 1.16 -1.41 -8.55
C TYR A 111 1.96 -0.10 -8.50
N VAL A 112 1.97 0.58 -7.35
CA VAL A 112 2.78 1.78 -7.14
C VAL A 112 4.27 1.42 -7.11
N LEU A 113 4.64 0.31 -6.46
CA LEU A 113 6.00 -0.21 -6.47
C LEU A 113 6.45 -0.60 -7.88
N GLU A 114 5.61 -1.28 -8.65
CA GLU A 114 5.89 -1.67 -10.03
C GLU A 114 6.19 -0.43 -10.91
N ILE A 115 5.38 0.62 -10.83
CA ILE A 115 5.68 1.91 -11.49
C ILE A 115 7.06 2.42 -11.08
N GLY A 116 7.37 2.40 -9.78
CA GLY A 116 8.67 2.84 -9.28
C GLY A 116 9.87 2.02 -9.76
N ILE A 117 9.68 0.71 -9.98
CA ILE A 117 10.71 -0.19 -10.51
C ILE A 117 10.87 0.03 -12.01
N LEU A 118 9.77 0.10 -12.77
CA LEU A 118 9.76 0.34 -14.21
C LEU A 118 10.43 1.67 -14.58
N MET A 119 10.14 2.73 -13.81
CA MET A 119 10.77 4.04 -14.01
C MET A 119 12.27 4.01 -13.75
N ARG A 120 12.73 3.32 -12.69
CA ARG A 120 14.17 3.13 -12.42
C ARG A 120 14.87 2.30 -13.50
N LEU A 121 14.18 1.29 -14.02
CA LEU A 121 14.67 0.47 -15.11
C LEU A 121 14.84 1.32 -16.39
N ALA A 122 13.86 2.15 -16.73
CA ALA A 122 13.94 3.09 -17.84
C ALA A 122 15.08 4.13 -17.64
N GLU A 123 15.23 4.70 -16.44
CA GLU A 123 16.35 5.60 -16.13
C GLU A 123 17.71 4.96 -16.41
N THR A 124 17.86 3.71 -15.99
CA THR A 124 19.11 2.94 -16.12
C THR A 124 19.41 2.69 -17.60
N ALA A 125 18.41 2.27 -18.36
CA ALA A 125 18.53 2.06 -19.81
C ALA A 125 18.88 3.34 -20.57
N LEU A 126 18.36 4.49 -20.13
CA LEU A 126 18.57 5.78 -20.76
C LEU A 126 19.83 6.52 -20.29
N GLY A 127 20.57 5.97 -19.32
CA GLY A 127 21.75 6.62 -18.75
C GLY A 127 21.43 7.94 -18.02
N LEU A 128 20.23 8.05 -17.44
CA LEU A 128 19.79 9.24 -16.72
C LEU A 128 20.16 9.15 -15.24
N SER A 129 20.41 10.30 -14.61
CA SER A 129 20.58 10.39 -13.16
C SER A 129 19.29 9.99 -12.45
N HIS A 130 19.40 9.19 -11.38
CA HIS A 130 18.25 8.70 -10.62
C HIS A 130 17.40 9.87 -10.09
N ARG A 131 16.20 10.04 -10.64
CA ARG A 131 15.26 11.06 -10.17
C ARG A 131 14.32 10.41 -9.18
N GLU A 132 14.32 10.93 -7.95
CA GLU A 132 13.47 10.38 -6.91
C GLU A 132 11.99 10.45 -7.28
N ILE A 133 11.28 9.34 -7.07
CA ILE A 133 9.82 9.27 -7.12
C ILE A 133 9.29 9.55 -5.72
N THR A 134 8.25 10.37 -5.62
CA THR A 134 7.60 10.75 -4.36
C THR A 134 7.29 9.50 -3.55
N ARG A 135 7.87 9.43 -2.35
CA ARG A 135 7.64 8.31 -1.43
C ARG A 135 6.25 8.45 -0.81
N LEU A 136 5.47 7.38 -0.89
CA LEU A 136 4.24 7.24 -0.12
C LEU A 136 4.60 7.04 1.36
N GLN A 137 3.77 7.56 2.25
CA GLN A 137 3.91 7.30 3.68
C GLN A 137 3.47 5.86 3.94
N CYS A 138 4.42 4.97 4.25
CA CYS A 138 4.12 3.61 4.71
C CYS A 138 4.12 3.61 6.24
N ALA A 139 3.16 2.94 6.85
CA ALA A 139 3.03 2.91 8.31
C ALA A 139 3.80 1.71 8.89
N GLN A 140 4.67 1.98 9.86
CA GLN A 140 5.29 1.05 10.81
C GLN A 140 6.37 0.06 10.32
N VAL A 141 7.22 -0.31 11.29
CA VAL A 141 8.47 -1.08 11.13
C VAL A 141 8.21 -2.58 10.88
N GLU A 142 7.09 -3.13 11.36
CA GLU A 142 6.71 -4.55 11.14
C GLU A 142 6.33 -4.85 9.68
N GLU A 143 5.89 -3.84 8.93
CA GLU A 143 5.61 -3.99 7.49
C GLU A 143 6.89 -4.09 6.64
N GLN A 144 8.09 -3.84 7.20
CA GLN A 144 9.31 -3.70 6.40
C GLN A 144 9.72 -5.00 5.70
N ASP A 145 9.60 -6.15 6.36
CA ASP A 145 9.89 -7.46 5.76
C ASP A 145 8.87 -7.84 4.70
N GLU A 146 7.61 -7.52 4.92
CA GLU A 146 6.54 -7.74 3.94
C GLU A 146 6.71 -6.84 2.72
N LEU A 147 7.05 -5.57 2.93
CA LEU A 147 7.40 -4.62 1.88
C LEU A 147 8.61 -5.08 1.07
N GLN A 148 9.63 -5.67 1.71
CA GLN A 148 10.75 -6.27 1.00
C GLN A 148 10.35 -7.48 0.16
N ARG A 149 9.51 -8.38 0.70
CA ARG A 149 9.01 -9.55 -0.05
C ARG A 149 8.14 -9.10 -1.23
N LEU A 150 7.27 -8.12 -1.02
CA LEU A 150 6.46 -7.51 -2.06
C LEU A 150 7.33 -6.87 -3.12
N GLY A 151 8.35 -6.09 -2.72
CA GLY A 151 9.33 -5.51 -3.65
C GLY A 151 10.02 -6.57 -4.50
N LYS A 152 10.48 -7.68 -3.91
CA LYS A 152 11.07 -8.81 -4.66
C LYS A 152 10.09 -9.43 -5.67
N ARG A 153 8.81 -9.59 -5.29
CA ARG A 153 7.76 -10.08 -6.19
C ARG A 153 7.55 -9.09 -7.34
N CYS A 154 7.37 -7.80 -7.05
CA CYS A 154 7.19 -6.76 -8.06
C CYS A 154 8.38 -6.68 -9.02
N CYS A 155 9.63 -6.82 -8.56
CA CYS A 155 10.79 -6.88 -9.45
C CYS A 155 10.68 -8.03 -10.45
N ARG A 156 10.35 -9.24 -9.96
CA ARG A 156 10.17 -10.41 -10.81
C ARG A 156 9.04 -10.22 -11.82
N ASP A 157 7.93 -9.66 -11.39
CA ASP A 157 6.76 -9.44 -12.26
C ASP A 157 7.09 -8.39 -13.33
N VAL A 158 7.81 -7.32 -12.97
CA VAL A 158 8.36 -6.33 -13.92
C VAL A 158 9.32 -6.98 -14.92
N ASP A 159 10.22 -7.87 -14.48
CA ASP A 159 11.13 -8.57 -15.40
C ASP A 159 10.35 -9.36 -16.47
N TYR A 160 9.27 -10.05 -16.09
CA TYR A 160 8.40 -10.74 -17.04
C TYR A 160 7.64 -9.79 -17.97
N LEU A 161 7.19 -8.64 -17.45
CA LEU A 161 6.49 -7.63 -18.25
C LEU A 161 7.42 -7.00 -19.29
N VAL A 162 8.67 -6.69 -18.92
CA VAL A 162 9.61 -5.96 -19.77
C VAL A 162 10.38 -6.89 -20.70
N PHE A 163 10.94 -7.98 -20.17
CA PHE A 163 11.83 -8.88 -20.92
C PHE A 163 11.16 -10.19 -21.32
N GLY A 164 10.14 -10.62 -20.58
CA GLY A 164 9.39 -11.85 -20.86
C GLY A 164 8.31 -11.71 -21.94
N GLY A 165 8.09 -10.52 -22.49
CA GLY A 165 7.09 -10.27 -23.53
C GLY A 165 5.64 -10.47 -23.10
N ARG A 166 5.36 -10.56 -21.79
CA ARG A 166 4.00 -10.67 -21.26
C ARG A 166 3.37 -9.30 -21.16
N ASP A 167 2.17 -9.15 -21.70
CA ASP A 167 1.41 -7.92 -21.50
C ASP A 167 0.77 -7.86 -20.12
N LEU A 168 0.58 -6.62 -19.65
CA LEU A 168 -0.16 -6.37 -18.43
C LEU A 168 -1.63 -6.70 -18.71
N ASP A 169 -2.15 -7.70 -18.01
CA ASP A 169 -3.55 -8.06 -18.06
C ASP A 169 -4.38 -7.04 -17.27
N VAL A 170 -4.89 -6.04 -17.99
CA VAL A 170 -5.68 -4.94 -17.42
C VAL A 170 -7.01 -5.44 -16.87
N GLU A 171 -7.61 -6.45 -17.48
CA GLU A 171 -8.92 -6.99 -17.09
C GLU A 171 -8.85 -7.64 -15.71
N ARG A 172 -7.71 -8.26 -15.40
CA ARG A 172 -7.45 -8.87 -14.09
C ARG A 172 -7.12 -7.90 -12.97
N LEU A 173 -7.08 -6.59 -13.22
CA LEU A 173 -6.81 -5.61 -12.17
C LEU A 173 -7.97 -5.58 -11.15
N PRO A 174 -7.70 -5.47 -9.84
CA PRO A 174 -8.72 -5.57 -8.79
C PRO A 174 -9.89 -4.59 -8.92
N TRP A 175 -9.66 -3.43 -9.55
CA TRP A 175 -10.69 -2.43 -9.80
C TRP A 175 -11.49 -2.64 -11.09
N ASN A 176 -11.08 -3.57 -11.95
CA ASN A 176 -11.79 -3.93 -13.19
C ASN A 176 -12.68 -5.18 -13.00
N LEU A 177 -12.31 -6.09 -12.09
CA LEU A 177 -13.07 -7.32 -11.80
C LEU A 177 -14.53 -7.07 -11.36
N LYS A 178 -14.81 -5.95 -10.68
CA LYS A 178 -16.16 -5.64 -10.18
C LYS A 178 -17.17 -5.24 -11.27
N SER A 179 -16.72 -4.98 -12.50
CA SER A 179 -17.64 -4.66 -13.60
C SER A 179 -18.27 -5.91 -14.23
N GLU A 180 -17.66 -7.08 -14.06
CA GLU A 180 -18.17 -8.33 -14.65
C GLU A 180 -19.29 -8.97 -13.81
N GLU A 181 -19.19 -8.92 -12.47
CA GLU A 181 -20.24 -9.47 -11.59
C GLU A 181 -21.58 -8.73 -11.76
N ALA A 182 -21.57 -7.45 -12.15
CA ALA A 182 -22.78 -6.68 -12.42
C ALA A 182 -23.42 -6.97 -13.79
N SER A 183 -22.71 -7.67 -14.68
CA SER A 183 -23.21 -7.99 -16.04
C SER A 183 -23.73 -9.43 -16.17
N GLN A 184 -23.56 -10.28 -15.15
CA GLN A 184 -24.07 -11.66 -15.12
C GLN A 184 -25.40 -11.81 -14.35
N GLU A 185 -25.91 -10.74 -13.72
CA GLU A 185 -27.21 -10.71 -13.01
C GLU A 185 -28.31 -9.90 -13.73
N ALA A 186 -28.13 -9.53 -15.01
CA ALA A 186 -29.12 -8.78 -15.80
C ALA A 186 -29.87 -9.64 -16.82
#